data_AF-A0A7S1TXB3-F1
#
_entry.id   AF-A0A7S1TXB3-F1
#
_cell.length_a   1.000
_cell.length_b   1.000
_cell.length_c   1.000
_cell.angle_alpha   90.00
_cell.angle_beta   90.00
_cell.angle_gamma   90.00
#
_symmetry.space_group_name_H-M   'P 1'
#
loop_
_entity.id
_entity.type
_entity.pdbx_description
1 polymer ?
#
loop_
_entity_poly.entity_id
_entity_poly.type
_entity_poly.pdbx_seq_one_letter_code
_entity_poly.pdbx_strand_id
1 'polypeptide(L)'
;DDDDDDDVVVAPVDDDAVDEEVYDDAAFYQTLLRDFTDAAGGGAGAGGAGKARKKVKKNVDRKASKGRKLRYNLHPKLENFMYPVDNDAETLGIDVDTLFGSLFGRMPALAMDEP
;
A
#
# COMPACT_ATOMS: atom_id res chain seq x y z
N ASP A 1 -39.25 -17.98 9.58
CA ASP A 1 -38.55 -16.87 8.94
C ASP A 1 -38.15 -15.88 10.02
N ASP A 2 -36.87 -15.54 9.99
CA ASP A 2 -36.17 -14.55 10.81
C ASP A 2 -35.61 -15.02 12.17
N ASP A 3 -34.62 -15.92 12.11
CA ASP A 3 -33.53 -15.96 13.09
C ASP A 3 -32.45 -14.96 12.62
N ASP A 4 -32.50 -13.72 13.14
CA ASP A 4 -31.42 -12.74 12.99
C ASP A 4 -30.25 -13.15 13.89
N ASP A 5 -29.36 -14.00 13.36
CA ASP A 5 -28.01 -14.14 13.90
C ASP A 5 -27.29 -12.79 13.68
N ASP A 6 -27.23 -11.96 14.72
CA ASP A 6 -26.33 -10.82 14.82
C ASP A 6 -24.88 -11.34 14.69
N ASP A 7 -24.41 -11.44 13.44
CA ASP A 7 -23.03 -11.73 13.09
C ASP A 7 -22.19 -10.59 13.69
N VAL A 8 -21.63 -10.83 14.88
CA VAL A 8 -20.67 -9.93 15.51
C VAL A 8 -19.48 -9.86 14.56
N VAL A 9 -19.49 -8.84 13.71
CA VAL A 9 -18.37 -8.44 12.87
C VAL A 9 -17.25 -8.03 13.82
N VAL A 10 -16.45 -9.02 14.23
CA VAL A 10 -15.17 -8.79 14.89
C VAL A 10 -14.33 -8.08 13.84
N ALA A 11 -14.27 -6.76 13.96
CA ALA A 11 -13.40 -5.93 13.14
C ALA A 11 -12.01 -6.57 13.11
N PRO A 12 -11.34 -6.60 11.95
CA PRO A 12 -10.00 -7.17 11.87
C PRO A 12 -9.12 -6.41 12.87
N VAL A 13 -8.81 -7.07 13.99
CA VAL A 13 -7.88 -6.55 14.98
C VAL A 13 -6.56 -6.41 14.24
N ASP A 14 -6.13 -5.17 14.03
CA ASP A 14 -4.79 -4.87 13.55
C ASP A 14 -3.82 -5.43 14.60
N ASP A 15 -3.36 -6.66 14.38
CA ASP A 15 -2.45 -7.40 15.26
C ASP A 15 -1.10 -6.68 15.52
N ASP A 16 -0.84 -5.58 14.82
CA ASP A 16 0.37 -4.76 14.91
C ASP A 16 0.16 -3.44 15.68
N ALA A 17 -1.07 -3.13 16.13
CA ALA A 17 -1.31 -2.04 17.07
C ALA A 17 -0.93 -2.53 18.47
N VAL A 18 0.32 -2.32 18.86
CA VAL A 18 0.78 -2.55 20.23
C VAL A 18 0.12 -1.47 21.09
N ASP A 19 -0.96 -1.83 21.77
CA ASP A 19 -1.55 -0.99 22.81
C ASP A 19 -0.56 -0.90 23.99
N GLU A 20 0.02 0.28 24.23
CA GLU A 20 1.00 0.50 25.30
C GLU A 20 0.42 0.23 26.70
N GLU A 21 -0.91 0.24 26.84
CA GLU A 21 -1.60 -0.07 28.10
C GLU A 21 -1.82 -1.59 28.29
N VAL A 22 -1.63 -2.41 27.25
CA VAL A 22 -1.82 -3.87 27.28
C VAL A 22 -0.48 -4.60 27.35
N TYR A 23 -0.27 -5.35 28.43
CA TYR A 23 0.94 -6.14 28.63
C TYR A 23 0.82 -7.53 27.96
N ASP A 24 1.74 -7.88 27.05
CA ASP A 24 1.79 -9.21 26.39
C ASP A 24 2.42 -10.27 27.32
N ASP A 25 1.62 -10.82 28.25
CA ASP A 25 2.02 -11.91 29.14
C ASP A 25 1.79 -13.30 28.55
N ALA A 26 1.54 -13.40 27.24
CA ALA A 26 1.09 -14.65 26.63
C ALA A 26 2.09 -15.80 26.80
N ALA A 27 3.39 -15.51 26.96
CA ALA A 27 4.39 -16.53 27.28
C ALA A 27 4.30 -17.01 28.74
N PHE A 28 4.02 -16.10 29.67
CA PHE A 28 3.86 -16.38 31.10
C PHE A 28 2.56 -17.12 31.41
N TYR A 29 1.45 -16.73 30.77
CA TYR A 29 0.19 -17.46 30.87
C TYR A 29 0.35 -18.92 30.41
N GLN A 30 1.13 -19.16 29.37
CA GLN A 30 1.37 -20.52 28.85
C GLN A 30 2.23 -21.37 29.80
N THR A 31 3.20 -20.80 30.50
CA THR A 31 3.95 -21.53 31.54
C THR A 31 3.04 -21.90 32.71
N LEU A 32 2.20 -20.97 33.18
CA LEU A 32 1.24 -21.25 34.25
C LEU A 32 0.20 -22.30 33.86
N LEU A 33 -0.31 -22.24 32.63
CA LEU A 33 -1.25 -23.24 32.12
C LEU A 33 -0.62 -24.62 32.09
N ARG A 34 0.64 -24.72 31.64
CA ARG A 34 1.39 -25.97 31.63
C ARG A 34 1.58 -26.52 33.04
N ASP A 35 2.07 -25.69 33.97
CA ASP A 35 2.28 -26.08 35.36
C ASP A 35 0.97 -26.51 36.04
N PHE A 36 -0.15 -25.84 35.73
CA PHE A 36 -1.47 -26.21 36.22
C PHE A 36 -1.95 -27.55 35.65
N THR A 37 -1.78 -27.79 34.35
CA THR A 37 -2.16 -29.07 33.73
C THR A 37 -1.30 -30.24 34.22
N ASP A 38 -0.01 -29.98 34.45
CA ASP A 38 0.94 -30.96 35.00
C ASP A 38 0.57 -31.30 36.46
N ALA A 39 0.17 -30.30 37.26
CA ALA A 39 -0.30 -30.48 38.64
C ALA A 39 -1.67 -31.19 38.73
N ALA A 40 -2.56 -30.99 37.74
CA ALA A 40 -3.88 -31.61 37.69
C ALA A 40 -3.85 -33.11 37.31
N GLY A 41 -2.67 -33.71 37.12
CA GLY A 41 -2.52 -35.14 36.83
C GLY A 41 -2.93 -35.54 35.40
N GLY A 42 -3.17 -34.55 34.52
CA GLY A 42 -3.51 -34.74 33.11
C GLY A 42 -2.29 -35.10 32.26
N GLY A 43 -1.56 -36.14 32.65
CA GLY A 43 -0.41 -36.68 31.92
C GLY A 43 -0.84 -37.44 30.66
N ALA A 44 -1.44 -36.78 29.68
CA ALA A 44 -1.55 -37.25 28.31
C ALA A 44 -2.05 -36.14 27.38
N GLY A 45 -1.16 -35.59 26.54
CA GLY A 45 -1.60 -35.10 25.24
C GLY A 45 -1.60 -33.59 24.95
N ALA A 46 -0.89 -32.73 25.69
CA ALA A 46 -0.60 -31.38 25.18
C ALA A 46 0.54 -31.36 24.13
N GLY A 47 0.73 -32.45 23.41
CA GLY A 47 1.53 -32.47 22.19
C GLY A 47 0.72 -31.85 21.05
N GLY A 48 0.62 -30.53 20.98
CA GLY A 48 -0.08 -29.91 19.86
C GLY A 48 -0.62 -28.50 20.04
N ALA A 49 0.00 -27.66 20.85
CA ALA A 49 -0.27 -26.22 20.78
C ALA A 49 1.03 -25.43 20.78
N GLY A 50 2.04 -25.90 20.04
CA GLY A 50 3.07 -24.99 19.56
C GLY A 50 2.35 -23.96 18.71
N LYS A 51 2.00 -22.80 19.29
CA LYS A 51 1.43 -21.64 18.58
C LYS A 51 2.17 -21.57 17.26
N ALA A 52 1.48 -21.90 16.17
CA ALA A 52 2.07 -21.83 14.84
C ALA A 52 2.59 -20.41 14.74
N ARG A 53 3.92 -20.25 14.76
CA ARG A 53 4.56 -18.93 14.88
C ARG A 53 3.91 -18.06 13.82
N LYS A 54 3.15 -17.05 14.24
CA LYS A 54 2.43 -16.17 13.33
C LYS A 54 3.48 -15.65 12.38
N LYS A 55 3.40 -16.07 11.10
CA LYS A 55 4.46 -15.81 10.13
C LYS A 55 4.49 -14.31 9.96
N VAL A 56 5.46 -13.65 10.58
CA VAL A 56 5.56 -12.18 10.59
C VAL A 56 5.54 -11.72 9.15
N LYS A 57 4.41 -11.14 8.74
CA LYS A 57 4.23 -10.62 7.39
C LYS A 57 5.03 -9.33 7.38
N LYS A 58 6.14 -9.35 6.67
CA LYS A 58 6.97 -8.15 6.52
C LYS A 58 6.07 -7.04 5.97
N ASN A 59 6.08 -5.88 6.62
CA ASN A 59 5.29 -4.74 6.19
C ASN A 59 5.89 -4.23 4.87
N VAL A 60 5.37 -4.75 3.76
CA VAL A 60 5.82 -4.45 2.40
C VAL A 60 4.76 -3.59 1.75
N ASP A 61 5.18 -2.45 1.20
CA ASP A 61 4.34 -1.63 0.33
C ASP A 61 3.93 -2.44 -0.91
N ARG A 62 2.76 -3.09 -0.81
CA ARG A 62 2.21 -3.95 -1.88
C ARG A 62 1.90 -3.14 -3.13
N LYS A 63 1.62 -1.83 -3.00
CA LYS A 63 1.44 -0.91 -4.13
C LYS A 63 2.76 -0.57 -4.81
N ALA A 64 3.90 -0.66 -4.13
CA ALA A 64 5.21 -0.51 -4.75
C ALA A 64 5.73 -1.81 -5.41
N SER A 65 5.05 -2.94 -5.21
CA SER A 65 5.45 -4.18 -5.86
C SER A 65 5.24 -4.12 -7.37
N LYS A 66 6.18 -4.73 -8.12
CA LYS A 66 6.09 -4.88 -9.59
C LYS A 66 5.95 -3.56 -10.37
N GLY A 67 6.63 -2.50 -9.93
CA GLY A 67 6.74 -1.25 -10.69
C GLY A 67 5.46 -0.41 -10.77
N ARG A 68 4.45 -0.69 -9.94
CA ARG A 68 3.19 0.07 -9.89
C ARG A 68 3.32 1.47 -9.27
N LYS A 69 4.45 1.74 -8.61
CA LYS A 69 4.81 3.04 -8.05
C LYS A 69 6.00 3.60 -8.83
N LEU A 70 5.88 4.85 -9.29
CA LEU A 70 6.98 5.54 -9.97
C LEU A 70 8.14 5.75 -9.01
N ARG A 71 9.34 5.36 -9.46
CA ARG A 71 10.59 5.53 -8.71
C ARG A 71 11.55 6.29 -9.61
N TYR A 72 11.96 7.47 -9.17
CA TYR A 72 12.91 8.31 -9.88
C TYR A 72 14.33 7.83 -9.62
N ASN A 73 14.68 6.67 -10.20
CA ASN A 73 16.03 6.14 -10.19
C ASN A 73 16.65 6.29 -11.57
N LEU A 74 17.92 6.73 -11.63
CA LEU A 74 18.68 6.75 -12.87
C LEU A 74 19.09 5.31 -13.23
N HIS A 75 18.80 4.87 -14.46
CA HIS A 75 19.24 3.58 -14.97
C HIS A 75 20.42 3.77 -15.93
N PRO A 76 21.65 3.34 -15.59
CA PRO A 76 22.84 3.62 -16.41
C PRO A 76 22.77 3.07 -17.85
N LYS A 77 22.01 1.99 -18.07
CA LYS A 77 21.81 1.41 -19.42
C LYS A 77 20.89 2.25 -20.32
N LEU A 78 20.08 3.11 -19.72
CA LEU A 78 19.12 3.97 -20.42
C LEU A 78 19.62 5.43 -20.52
N GLU A 79 20.74 5.73 -19.88
CA GLU A 79 21.41 7.02 -20.01
C GLU A 79 21.89 7.20 -21.46
N ASN A 80 21.62 8.37 -22.02
CA ASN A 80 22.00 8.75 -23.39
C ASN A 80 21.52 7.76 -24.48
N PHE A 81 20.41 7.07 -24.27
CA PHE A 81 19.89 6.07 -25.22
C PHE A 81 19.48 6.70 -26.56
N MET A 82 19.03 7.95 -26.55
CA MET A 82 18.71 8.73 -27.75
C MET A 82 19.25 10.15 -27.62
N TYR A 83 19.51 10.78 -28.76
CA TYR A 83 19.80 12.21 -28.82
C TYR A 83 18.49 13.01 -28.87
N PRO A 84 18.48 14.27 -28.38
CA PRO A 84 17.33 15.16 -28.57
C PRO A 84 17.07 15.32 -30.08
N VAL A 85 15.86 15.00 -30.51
CA VAL A 85 15.40 15.29 -31.87
C VAL A 85 14.50 16.51 -31.76
N ASP A 86 14.95 17.60 -32.34
CA ASP A 86 14.19 18.85 -32.45
C ASP A 86 12.97 18.57 -33.34
N ASN A 87 11.80 18.44 -32.70
CA ASN A 87 10.49 18.30 -33.35
C ASN A 87 9.72 19.60 -33.14
N ASP A 88 10.37 20.69 -33.50
CA ASP A 88 9.91 22.01 -33.15
C ASP A 88 8.70 22.31 -34.03
N ALA A 89 7.56 22.63 -33.44
CA ALA A 89 6.41 23.09 -34.19
C ALA A 89 6.72 24.35 -35.03
N GLU A 90 7.78 25.08 -34.65
CA GLU A 90 8.38 26.17 -35.42
C GLU A 90 8.85 25.73 -36.81
N THR A 91 9.42 24.51 -36.94
CA THR A 91 9.82 23.98 -38.26
C THR A 91 8.61 23.69 -39.17
N LEU A 92 7.43 23.50 -38.60
CA LEU A 92 6.16 23.33 -39.31
C LEU A 92 5.42 24.67 -39.53
N GLY A 93 5.94 25.78 -38.98
CA GLY A 93 5.30 27.10 -39.05
C GLY A 93 3.97 27.19 -38.30
N ILE A 94 3.75 26.29 -37.33
CA ILE A 94 2.51 26.22 -36.56
C ILE A 94 2.70 26.97 -35.24
N ASP A 95 1.84 27.97 -34.99
CA ASP A 95 1.72 28.59 -33.68
C ASP A 95 0.95 27.67 -32.73
N VAL A 96 1.71 26.99 -31.88
CA VAL A 96 1.24 25.99 -30.91
C VAL A 96 0.33 26.62 -29.87
N ASP A 97 0.66 27.83 -29.42
CA ASP A 97 -0.06 28.49 -28.33
C ASP A 97 -1.44 28.94 -28.82
N THR A 98 -1.51 29.48 -30.04
CA THR A 98 -2.79 29.80 -30.68
C THR A 98 -3.60 28.54 -30.98
N LEU A 99 -2.96 27.47 -31.48
CA LEU A 99 -3.62 26.20 -31.79
C LEU A 99 -4.29 25.59 -30.56
N PHE A 100 -3.53 25.40 -29.47
CA PHE A 100 -4.06 24.83 -28.22
C PHE A 100 -4.97 25.81 -27.47
N GLY A 101 -4.79 27.12 -27.66
CA GLY A 101 -5.71 28.14 -27.19
C GLY A 101 -7.09 27.95 -27.79
N SER A 102 -7.19 27.75 -29.12
CA SER A 102 -8.44 27.54 -29.84
C SER A 102 -9.13 26.19 -29.55
N LEU A 103 -8.39 25.23 -28.98
CA LEU A 103 -8.89 23.89 -28.71
C LEU A 103 -9.97 23.94 -27.61
N PHE A 104 -11.12 23.33 -27.88
CA PHE A 104 -12.28 23.30 -27.00
C PHE A 104 -12.96 24.65 -26.73
N GLY A 105 -12.85 25.60 -27.67
CA GLY A 105 -13.73 26.79 -27.73
C GLY A 105 -13.30 27.96 -26.86
N ARG A 106 -12.04 27.97 -26.38
CA ARG A 106 -11.44 29.14 -25.76
C ARG A 106 -10.87 30.03 -26.87
N MET A 107 -11.33 31.27 -27.00
CA MET A 107 -10.64 32.22 -27.88
C MET A 107 -9.30 32.61 -27.22
N PRO A 108 -8.19 32.72 -27.96
CA PRO A 108 -6.98 33.34 -27.44
C PRO A 108 -7.34 34.76 -26.99
N ALA A 109 -7.21 35.03 -25.71
CA ALA A 109 -7.34 36.38 -25.19
C ALA A 109 -6.09 37.15 -25.63
N LEU A 110 -6.26 38.23 -26.40
CA LEU A 110 -5.24 39.10 -27.05
C LEU A 110 -5.00 38.69 -28.52
N ALA A 111 -5.28 39.48 -29.56
CA ALA A 111 -5.25 40.93 -29.67
C ALA A 111 -6.48 41.47 -30.45
N MET A 112 -7.42 42.04 -29.70
CA MET A 112 -8.20 43.20 -30.15
C MET A 112 -7.34 44.42 -29.83
N ASP A 113 -6.50 44.86 -30.76
CA ASP A 113 -6.04 46.25 -30.76
C ASP A 113 -7.02 47.02 -31.65
N GLU A 114 -7.78 47.89 -30.99
CA GLU A 114 -8.68 48.88 -31.57
C GLU A 114 -7.90 50.20 -31.72
N PRO A 115 -8.41 51.16 -32.52
CA PRO A 115 -8.34 51.28 -33.99
C PRO A 115 -7.04 51.89 -34.55
#